data_AF-A0A2A4FMN9-F1
#
_entry.id   AF-A0A2A4FMN9-F1
#
_cell.length_a   1.000
_cell.length_b   1.000
_cell.length_c   1.000
_cell.angle_alpha   90.00
_cell.angle_beta   90.00
_cell.angle_gamma   90.00
#
_symmetry.space_group_name_H-M   'P 1'
#
loop_
_entity.id
_entity.type
_entity.pdbx_description
1 polymer ?
#
loop_
_entity_poly.entity_id
_entity_poly.type
_entity_poly.pdbx_seq_one_letter_code
_entity_poly.pdbx_strand_id
1 'polypeptide(L)'
;MQLDVSHFTPWLSLAGGVLIGLAAAGFVAFNGRVAGISGIVGGLLAPCADGRDWRLAFVAGLIVAPVVLRAAGIGATPQVDASWPLVIAAGLLVGIGTRYAGGCTSGHGVCGLSRGSLRSLVATATFMAVGFLTVFVQRHLLGG
;
A
#
# COMPACT_ATOMS: atom_id res chain seq x y z
N MET A 1 -15.66 3.35 26.73
CA MET A 1 -14.67 3.78 25.71
C MET A 1 -13.69 4.72 26.38
N GLN A 2 -12.56 4.20 26.86
CA GLN A 2 -11.43 5.05 27.23
C GLN A 2 -10.61 5.25 25.94
N LEU A 3 -10.42 6.49 25.52
CA LEU A 3 -9.48 6.79 24.45
C LEU A 3 -8.09 6.49 24.98
N ASP A 4 -7.36 5.60 24.31
CA ASP A 4 -6.01 5.25 24.68
C ASP A 4 -5.06 6.38 24.28
N VAL A 5 -5.02 7.42 25.12
CA VAL A 5 -4.27 8.66 24.89
C VAL A 5 -2.77 8.40 24.74
N SER A 6 -2.28 7.26 25.24
CA SER A 6 -0.88 6.85 25.17
C SER A 6 -0.44 6.46 23.76
N HIS A 7 -1.34 5.88 22.95
CA HIS A 7 -1.08 5.49 21.56
C HIS A 7 -1.63 6.50 20.54
N PHE A 8 -2.38 7.51 21.00
CA PHE A 8 -2.93 8.54 20.13
C PHE A 8 -1.83 9.51 19.68
N THR A 9 -1.35 9.33 18.45
CA THR A 9 -0.25 10.09 17.85
C THR A 9 -0.71 10.95 16.66
N PRO A 10 -1.58 11.95 16.88
CA PRO A 10 -2.25 12.69 15.80
C PRO A 10 -1.26 13.47 14.93
N TRP A 11 -0.24 14.08 15.52
CA TRP A 11 0.77 14.85 14.78
C TRP A 11 1.72 13.99 13.95
N LEU A 12 2.12 12.83 14.47
CA LEU A 12 2.93 11.88 13.70
C LEU A 12 2.13 11.29 12.53
N SER A 13 0.86 10.95 12.78
CA SER A 13 -0.04 10.43 11.74
C SER A 13 -0.33 11.48 10.66
N LEU A 14 -0.54 12.75 11.05
CA LEU A 14 -0.70 13.86 10.10
C LEU A 14 0.59 14.09 9.29
N ALA A 15 1.75 14.13 9.95
CA ALA A 15 3.03 14.29 9.28
C ALA A 15 3.28 13.17 8.25
N GLY A 16 3.02 11.92 8.63
CA GLY A 16 3.10 10.77 7.71
C GLY A 16 2.14 10.91 6.52
N GLY A 17 0.89 11.32 6.76
CA GLY A 17 -0.09 11.58 5.71
C GLY A 17 0.33 12.68 4.74
N VAL A 18 0.86 13.80 5.26
CA VAL A 18 1.40 14.91 4.46
C VAL A 18 2.58 14.43 3.62
N LEU A 19 3.52 13.65 4.20
CA LEU A 19 4.66 13.11 3.47
C LEU A 19 4.22 12.19 2.31
N ILE A 20 3.25 11.30 2.54
CA ILE A 20 2.70 10.43 1.49
C ILE A 20 2.01 11.27 0.41
N GLY A 21 1.24 12.29 0.80
CA GLY A 21 0.56 13.19 -0.12
C GLY A 21 1.53 13.99 -1.00
N LEU A 22 2.58 14.56 -0.40
CA LEU A 22 3.65 15.27 -1.11
C LEU A 22 4.42 14.33 -2.05
N ALA A 23 4.73 13.11 -1.62
CA ALA A 23 5.38 12.12 -2.46
C ALA A 23 4.51 11.74 -3.67
N ALA A 24 3.21 11.52 -3.47
CA ALA A 24 2.27 11.21 -4.55
C ALA A 24 2.08 12.38 -5.52
N ALA A 25 1.96 13.61 -5.00
CA ALA A 25 1.82 14.82 -5.80
C ALA A 25 3.09 15.10 -6.61
N GLY A 26 4.27 15.01 -5.98
CA GLY A 26 5.56 15.14 -6.65
C GLY A 26 5.73 14.07 -7.73
N PHE A 27 5.35 12.82 -7.45
CA PHE A 27 5.42 11.75 -8.45
C PHE A 27 4.58 12.07 -9.69
N VAL A 28 3.35 12.56 -9.51
CA VAL A 28 2.48 13.01 -10.61
C VAL A 28 3.07 14.20 -11.34
N ALA A 29 3.62 15.19 -10.63
CA ALA A 29 4.18 16.39 -11.23
C ALA A 29 5.42 16.11 -12.09
N PHE A 30 6.34 15.25 -11.62
CA PHE A 30 7.59 14.96 -12.33
C PHE A 30 7.45 13.88 -13.41
N ASN A 31 6.61 12.86 -13.18
CA ASN A 31 6.47 11.73 -14.11
C ASN A 31 5.22 11.82 -14.99
N GLY A 32 4.29 12.75 -14.72
CA GLY A 32 3.00 12.85 -15.40
C GLY A 32 2.08 11.65 -15.19
N ARG A 33 2.41 10.77 -14.23
CA ARG A 33 1.76 9.47 -14.03
C ARG A 33 1.26 9.33 -12.59
N VAL A 34 0.16 8.60 -12.44
CA VAL A 34 -0.42 8.30 -11.13
C VAL A 34 0.38 7.21 -10.43
N ALA A 35 0.71 7.41 -9.16
CA ALA A 35 1.37 6.39 -8.34
C ALA A 35 0.40 5.22 -8.08
N GLY A 36 0.72 4.03 -8.60
CA GLY A 36 -0.03 2.80 -8.36
C GLY A 36 0.92 1.62 -8.35
N ILE A 37 1.28 1.13 -7.16
CA ILE A 37 2.37 0.16 -6.96
C ILE A 37 2.13 -1.12 -7.78
N SER A 38 0.93 -1.70 -7.73
CA SER A 38 0.59 -2.89 -8.51
C SER A 38 0.71 -2.66 -10.03
N GLY A 39 0.35 -1.47 -10.51
CA GLY A 39 0.52 -1.08 -11.92
C GLY A 39 1.99 -0.97 -12.31
N ILE A 40 2.81 -0.32 -11.47
CA ILE A 40 4.25 -0.14 -11.67
C ILE A 40 4.96 -1.50 -11.71
N VAL A 41 4.73 -2.35 -10.69
CA VAL A 41 5.34 -3.68 -10.61
C VAL A 41 4.89 -4.57 -11.77
N GLY A 42 3.59 -4.56 -12.11
CA GLY A 42 3.11 -5.31 -13.28
C GLY A 42 3.71 -4.84 -14.60
N GLY A 43 3.91 -3.54 -14.71
CA GLY A 43 4.61 -2.93 -15.81
C GLY A 43 6.06 -3.40 -15.93
N LEU A 44 6.75 -3.74 -14.85
CA LEU A 44 8.10 -4.29 -14.92
C LEU A 44 8.12 -5.75 -15.40
N LEU A 45 7.08 -6.51 -15.06
CA LEU A 45 6.94 -7.91 -15.45
C LEU A 45 6.50 -8.09 -16.91
N ALA A 46 6.00 -7.04 -17.56
CA ALA A 46 5.58 -7.08 -18.95
C ALA A 46 6.79 -7.03 -19.92
N PRO A 47 6.85 -7.92 -20.95
CA PRO A 47 7.99 -8.02 -21.88
C PRO A 47 8.31 -6.76 -22.70
N CYS A 48 7.32 -5.88 -22.95
CA CYS A 48 7.46 -4.67 -23.77
C CYS A 48 6.94 -3.43 -23.05
N ALA A 49 7.40 -3.22 -21.81
CA ALA A 49 7.01 -2.05 -21.05
C ALA A 49 7.89 -0.84 -21.38
N ASP A 50 7.27 0.17 -21.98
CA ASP A 50 7.87 1.49 -22.07
C ASP A 50 8.05 2.12 -20.67
N GLY A 51 9.18 2.79 -20.47
CA GLY A 51 9.56 3.41 -19.19
C GLY A 51 9.94 2.43 -18.07
N ARG A 52 10.74 1.40 -18.37
CA ARG A 52 11.29 0.50 -17.33
C ARG A 52 12.15 1.23 -16.30
N ASP A 53 12.94 2.21 -16.71
CA ASP A 53 13.92 2.88 -15.85
C ASP A 53 13.28 3.59 -14.66
N TRP A 54 12.24 4.40 -14.89
CA TRP A 54 11.54 5.09 -13.80
C TRP A 54 10.78 4.13 -12.89
N ARG A 55 10.26 3.02 -13.44
CA ARG A 55 9.55 1.99 -12.66
C ARG A 55 10.53 1.25 -11.75
N LEU A 56 11.70 0.90 -12.28
CA LEU A 56 12.78 0.29 -11.51
C LEU A 56 13.26 1.25 -10.42
N ALA A 57 13.48 2.53 -10.75
CA ALA A 57 13.87 3.54 -9.78
C ALA A 57 12.84 3.69 -8.65
N PHE A 58 11.54 3.68 -8.98
CA PHE A 58 10.47 3.74 -7.98
C PHE A 58 10.47 2.50 -7.06
N VAL A 59 10.53 1.29 -7.63
CA VAL A 59 10.54 0.04 -6.85
C VAL A 59 11.82 -0.09 -6.02
N ALA A 60 12.97 0.29 -6.58
CA ALA A 60 14.24 0.34 -5.86
C ALA A 60 14.14 1.32 -4.68
N GLY A 61 13.59 2.52 -4.89
CA GLY A 61 13.35 3.48 -3.81
C GLY A 61 12.45 2.92 -2.69
N LEU A 62 11.38 2.20 -3.05
CA LEU A 62 10.46 1.55 -2.10
C LEU A 62 11.17 0.49 -1.22
N ILE A 63 12.18 -0.20 -1.75
CA ILE A 63 12.96 -1.22 -1.03
C ILE A 63 14.13 -0.60 -0.27
N VAL A 64 14.86 0.33 -0.88
CA VAL A 64 16.05 0.96 -0.31
C VAL A 64 15.69 1.83 0.90
N ALA A 65 14.59 2.58 0.84
CA ALA A 65 14.18 3.46 1.94
C ALA A 65 14.05 2.74 3.30
N PRO A 66 13.27 1.64 3.45
CA PRO A 66 13.20 0.92 4.72
C PRO A 66 14.52 0.23 5.07
N VAL A 67 15.34 -0.21 4.10
CA VAL A 67 16.66 -0.81 4.37
C VAL A 67 17.62 0.21 4.98
N VAL A 68 17.68 1.42 4.42
CA VAL A 68 18.52 2.51 4.93
C VAL A 68 18.07 2.93 6.33
N LEU A 69 16.76 3.07 6.55
CA LEU A 69 16.21 3.38 7.87
C LEU A 69 16.60 2.32 8.90
N ARG A 70 16.46 1.03 8.55
CA ARG A 70 16.88 -0.08 9.42
C ARG A 70 18.38 -0.05 9.70
N ALA A 71 19.22 0.21 8.70
CA ALA A 71 20.67 0.33 8.88
C ALA A 71 21.07 1.51 9.77
N ALA A 72 20.30 2.60 9.74
CA ALA A 72 20.45 3.75 10.63
C ALA A 72 19.91 3.51 12.05
N GLY A 73 19.39 2.31 12.36
CA GLY A 73 18.77 2.00 13.65
C GLY A 73 17.39 2.62 13.85
N ILE A 74 16.76 3.13 12.78
CA ILE A 74 15.45 3.77 12.80
C ILE A 74 14.41 2.80 12.24
N GLY A 75 13.53 2.28 13.09
CA GLY A 75 12.38 1.49 12.65
C GLY A 75 12.00 0.37 13.62
N ALA A 76 10.72 0.00 13.59
CA ALA A 76 10.22 -1.15 14.32
C ALA A 76 10.61 -2.44 13.59
N THR A 77 11.01 -3.48 14.32
CA THR A 77 11.15 -4.82 13.77
C THR A 77 9.75 -5.36 13.45
N PRO A 78 9.40 -5.59 12.18
CA PRO A 78 8.08 -6.12 11.85
C PRO A 78 7.96 -7.54 12.43
N GLN A 79 7.01 -7.74 13.35
CA GLN A 79 6.60 -9.07 13.75
C GLN A 79 5.60 -9.59 12.70
N VAL A 80 5.99 -10.66 12.01
CA VAL A 80 5.14 -11.34 11.04
C VAL A 80 4.75 -12.68 11.66
N ASP A 81 3.62 -12.67 12.36
CA ASP A 81 3.03 -13.87 12.97
C ASP A 81 2.22 -14.65 11.93
N ALA A 82 2.87 -15.03 10.83
CA ALA A 82 2.26 -15.77 9.72
C ALA A 82 3.24 -16.81 9.14
N SER A 83 2.71 -17.98 8.78
CA SER A 83 3.50 -19.01 8.10
C SER A 83 3.81 -18.60 6.66
N TRP A 84 4.97 -19.03 6.14
CA TRP A 84 5.35 -18.77 4.75
C TRP A 84 4.29 -19.15 3.71
N PRO A 85 3.59 -20.31 3.81
CA PRO A 85 2.51 -20.64 2.89
C PRO A 85 1.37 -19.62 2.91
N LEU A 86 1.00 -19.11 4.09
CA LEU A 86 -0.06 -18.11 4.22
C LEU A 86 0.36 -16.78 3.57
N VAL A 87 1.61 -16.35 3.78
CA VAL A 87 2.15 -15.11 3.17
C VAL A 87 2.16 -15.22 1.64
N ILE A 88 2.59 -16.36 1.10
CA ILE A 88 2.61 -16.59 -0.35
C ILE A 88 1.19 -16.60 -0.92
N ALA A 89 0.27 -17.33 -0.29
CA ALA A 89 -1.12 -17.39 -0.72
C ALA A 89 -1.80 -16.01 -0.67
N ALA A 90 -1.59 -15.25 0.40
CA ALA A 90 -2.11 -13.89 0.54
C ALA A 90 -1.53 -12.97 -0.55
N GLY A 91 -0.22 -13.04 -0.82
CA GLY A 91 0.44 -12.27 -1.87
C GLY A 91 -0.14 -12.55 -3.26
N LEU A 92 -0.39 -13.82 -3.59
CA LEU A 92 -1.01 -14.23 -4.86
C LEU A 92 -2.45 -13.71 -4.97
N LEU A 93 -3.27 -13.87 -3.93
CA LEU A 93 -4.65 -13.38 -3.90
C LEU A 93 -4.71 -11.86 -4.06
N VAL A 94 -3.84 -11.12 -3.37
CA VAL A 94 -3.73 -9.65 -3.52
C VAL A 94 -3.26 -9.28 -4.92
N GLY A 95 -2.28 -9.99 -5.48
CA GLY A 95 -1.80 -9.78 -6.84
C GLY A 95 -2.92 -9.92 -7.87
N ILE A 96 -3.68 -11.01 -7.79
CA ILE A 96 -4.83 -11.29 -8.66
C ILE A 96 -5.93 -10.23 -8.44
N GLY A 97 -6.29 -9.95 -7.19
CA GLY A 97 -7.35 -8.99 -6.85
C GLY A 97 -7.05 -7.57 -7.35
N THR A 98 -5.82 -7.08 -7.18
CA THR A 98 -5.43 -5.76 -7.66
C THR A 98 -5.39 -5.65 -9.18
N ARG A 99 -5.21 -6.76 -9.90
CA ARG A 99 -5.35 -6.79 -11.37
C ARG A 99 -6.81 -6.67 -11.79
N TYR A 100 -7.70 -7.45 -11.18
CA TYR A 100 -9.14 -7.37 -11.47
C TYR A 100 -9.74 -6.00 -11.13
N ALA A 101 -9.31 -5.38 -10.03
CA ALA A 101 -9.76 -4.05 -9.64
C ALA A 101 -9.26 -2.94 -10.61
N GLY A 102 -8.19 -3.22 -11.38
CA GLY A 102 -7.50 -2.22 -12.20
C GLY A 102 -6.59 -1.29 -11.38
N GLY A 103 -6.19 -1.71 -10.17
CA GLY A 103 -5.39 -0.91 -9.25
C GLY A 103 -5.29 -1.52 -7.85
N CYS A 104 -4.37 -1.01 -7.06
CA CYS A 104 -4.22 -1.31 -5.63
C CYS A 104 -4.69 -0.13 -4.78
N THR A 105 -4.61 -0.26 -3.45
CA THR A 105 -5.00 0.78 -2.50
C THR A 105 -4.15 2.06 -2.60
N SER A 106 -2.89 2.00 -3.02
CA SER A 106 -2.12 3.22 -3.29
C SER A 106 -2.67 4.00 -4.49
N GLY A 107 -3.08 3.31 -5.55
CA GLY A 107 -3.67 3.92 -6.75
C GLY A 107 -5.11 4.41 -6.54
N HIS A 108 -5.99 3.56 -5.98
CA HIS A 108 -7.38 3.91 -5.73
C HIS A 108 -7.56 4.76 -4.48
N GLY A 109 -6.95 4.37 -3.36
CA GLY A 109 -7.08 5.05 -2.08
C GLY A 109 -6.38 6.40 -2.06
N VAL A 110 -5.04 6.42 -2.22
CA VAL A 110 -4.29 7.68 -2.10
C VAL A 110 -4.57 8.61 -3.28
N CYS A 111 -4.25 8.18 -4.50
CA CYS A 111 -4.37 9.06 -5.67
C CYS A 111 -5.80 9.14 -6.24
N GLY A 112 -6.56 8.05 -6.22
CA GLY A 112 -7.88 7.96 -6.85
C GLY A 112 -8.97 8.71 -6.11
N LEU A 113 -9.04 8.58 -4.77
CA LEU A 113 -9.95 9.34 -3.92
C LEU A 113 -9.65 10.84 -3.96
N SER A 114 -8.36 11.21 -3.94
CA SER A 114 -7.93 12.62 -4.02
C SER A 114 -8.37 13.32 -5.31
N ARG A 115 -8.65 12.55 -6.38
CA ARG A 115 -9.21 13.07 -7.64
C ARG A 115 -10.74 12.97 -7.73
N GLY A 116 -11.43 12.61 -6.66
CA GLY A 116 -12.90 12.50 -6.63
C GLY A 116 -13.47 11.33 -7.45
N SER A 117 -12.69 10.28 -7.72
CA SER A 117 -13.15 9.15 -8.54
C SER A 117 -14.12 8.24 -7.78
N LEU A 118 -15.39 8.18 -8.22
CA LEU A 118 -16.39 7.27 -7.65
C LEU A 118 -15.98 5.80 -7.77
N ARG A 119 -15.37 5.40 -8.91
CA ARG A 119 -14.81 4.06 -9.08
C ARG A 119 -13.78 3.73 -7.99
N SER A 120 -12.93 4.70 -7.67
CA SER A 120 -11.89 4.50 -6.65
C SER A 120 -12.46 4.46 -5.24
N LEU A 121 -13.55 5.20 -4.98
CA LEU A 121 -14.31 5.11 -3.73
C LEU A 121 -14.87 3.71 -3.53
N VAL A 122 -15.59 3.18 -4.52
CA VAL A 122 -16.18 1.83 -4.44
C VAL A 122 -15.10 0.76 -4.27
N ALA A 123 -14.01 0.85 -5.05
CA ALA A 123 -12.89 -0.09 -4.94
C ALA A 123 -12.26 -0.05 -3.53
N THR A 124 -11.99 1.14 -2.99
CA THR A 124 -11.37 1.30 -1.67
C THR A 124 -12.30 0.84 -0.56
N ALA A 125 -13.59 1.18 -0.63
CA ALA A 125 -14.59 0.72 0.34
C ALA A 125 -14.71 -0.81 0.36
N THR A 126 -14.69 -1.45 -0.81
CA THR A 126 -14.72 -2.91 -0.94
C THR A 126 -13.46 -3.54 -0.33
N PHE A 127 -12.27 -3.01 -0.66
CA PHE A 127 -11.01 -3.50 -0.06
C PHE A 127 -11.02 -3.41 1.47
N MET A 128 -11.47 -2.28 2.02
CA MET A 128 -11.54 -2.09 3.48
C MET A 128 -12.58 -3.01 4.12
N ALA A 129 -13.78 -3.13 3.54
CA ALA A 129 -14.83 -4.00 4.05
C ALA A 129 -14.39 -5.47 4.10
N VAL A 130 -13.78 -5.97 3.03
CA VAL A 130 -13.25 -7.35 2.97
C VAL A 130 -12.08 -7.52 3.94
N GLY A 131 -11.20 -6.54 4.08
CA GLY A 131 -10.11 -6.57 5.05
C GLY A 131 -10.62 -6.68 6.50
N PHE A 132 -11.60 -5.84 6.86
CA PHE A 132 -12.24 -5.90 8.18
C PHE A 132 -12.93 -7.24 8.41
N LEU A 133 -13.68 -7.75 7.42
CA LEU A 133 -14.32 -9.06 7.50
C LEU A 133 -13.30 -10.18 7.69
N THR A 134 -12.18 -10.14 6.96
CA THR A 134 -11.13 -11.15 7.05
C THR A 134 -10.51 -11.18 8.45
N VAL A 135 -10.18 -10.01 9.01
CA VAL A 135 -9.65 -9.90 10.38
C VAL A 135 -10.70 -10.36 11.40
N PHE A 136 -11.97 -10.01 11.21
CA PHE A 136 -13.06 -10.44 12.08
C PHE A 136 -13.17 -11.97 12.11
N VAL A 137 -13.25 -12.60 10.94
CA VAL A 137 -13.30 -14.07 10.80
C VAL A 137 -12.08 -14.72 11.44
N GLN A 138 -10.88 -14.22 11.14
CA GLN A 138 -9.64 -14.80 11.65
C GLN A 138 -9.55 -14.73 13.19
N ARG A 139 -9.85 -13.57 13.78
CA ARG A 139 -9.70 -13.35 15.23
C ARG A 139 -10.87 -13.87 16.07
N HIS A 140 -12.09 -13.88 15.54
CA HIS A 140 -13.28 -14.19 16.34
C HIS A 140 -13.94 -15.52 16.00
N LEU A 141 -13.84 -16.00 14.75
CA LEU A 141 -14.46 -17.27 14.35
C LEU A 141 -13.45 -18.42 14.33
N LEU A 142 -12.22 -18.15 13.90
CA LEU A 142 -11.16 -19.16 13.79
C LEU A 142 -10.26 -19.24 15.03
N GLY A 143 -10.42 -18.33 15.99
CA GLY A 143 -9.70 -18.32 17.26
C GLY A 143 -8.19 -18.04 17.15
N GLY A 144 -7.77 -17.32 16.10
CA GLY A 144 -6.38 -16.91 15.91
C GLY A 144 -5.95 -15.74 16.78
#